data_AF-A0A6J7IKA1-F1
#
_entry.id   AF-A0A6J7IKA1-F1
#
_cell.length_a   1.000
_cell.length_b   1.000
_cell.length_c   1.000
_cell.angle_alpha   90.00
_cell.angle_beta   90.00
_cell.angle_gamma   90.00
#
_symmetry.space_group_name_H-M   'P 1'
#
loop_
_entity.id
_entity.type
_entity.pdbx_description
1 polymer ?
#
loop_
_entity_poly.entity_id
_entity_poly.type
_entity_poly.pdbx_seq_one_letter_code
_entity_poly.pdbx_strand_id
1 'polypeptide(L)' 'MGDSVTLVSSAEETAKDLYRILVENNLLRSQQSTPPTHRFLATGDAKSFESLARRFLGPEVTHVEHQNL' A
#
# COMPACT_ATOMS: atom_id res chain seq x y z
N MET A 1 -27.29 -4.34 -3.08
CA MET A 1 -26.66 -3.54 -4.15
C MET A 1 -27.36 -3.94 -5.43
N GLY A 2 -28.08 -3.02 -6.09
CA GLY A 2 -28.76 -3.31 -7.35
C GLY A 2 -27.90 -2.89 -8.55
N ASP A 3 -28.19 -3.42 -9.74
CA ASP A 3 -27.40 -3.25 -10.96
C ASP A 3 -27.21 -1.79 -11.43
N SER A 4 -27.92 -0.85 -10.82
CA SER A 4 -27.80 0.60 -11.10
C SER A 4 -26.74 1.32 -10.26
N VAL A 5 -26.00 0.63 -9.39
CA VAL A 5 -25.01 1.25 -8.48
C VAL A 5 -23.61 0.83 -8.86
N THR A 6 -22.79 1.81 -9.24
CA THR A 6 -21.34 1.61 -9.45
C THR A 6 -20.60 1.84 -8.14
N LEU A 7 -19.85 0.82 -7.70
CA LEU A 7 -18.89 0.97 -6.61
C LEU A 7 -17.62 1.60 -7.15
N VAL A 8 -17.18 2.68 -6.53
CA VAL A 8 -15.91 3.33 -6.83
C VAL A 8 -14.95 3.15 -5.65
N SER A 9 -13.73 2.73 -5.95
CA SER A 9 -12.68 2.52 -4.96
C SER A 9 -11.77 3.73 -4.94
N SER A 10 -11.83 4.53 -3.86
CA SER A 10 -10.93 5.67 -3.69
C SER A 10 -9.46 5.24 -3.68
N ALA A 11 -9.15 4.03 -3.18
CA ALA A 11 -7.80 3.50 -3.16
C ALA A 11 -7.27 3.23 -4.57
N GLU A 12 -8.09 2.69 -5.47
CA GLU A 12 -7.70 2.43 -6.86
C GLU A 12 -7.48 3.73 -7.64
N GLU A 13 -8.37 4.70 -7.48
CA GLU A 13 -8.22 6.01 -8.11
C GLU A 13 -6.96 6.73 -7.60
N THR A 14 -6.66 6.61 -6.30
CA THR A 14 -5.42 7.16 -5.73
C THR A 14 -4.17 6.49 -6.31
N ALA A 15 -4.18 5.17 -6.51
CA ALA A 15 -3.04 4.45 -7.09
C ALA A 15 -2.81 4.85 -8.56
N LYS A 16 -3.88 5.01 -9.35
CA LYS A 16 -3.81 5.48 -10.74
C LYS A 16 -3.25 6.90 -10.82
N ASP A 17 -3.70 7.79 -9.94
CA ASP A 17 -3.22 9.18 -9.93
C ASP A 17 -1.74 9.27 -9.50
N LEU A 18 -1.33 8.51 -8.49
CA LEU A 18 0.08 8.40 -8.10
C LEU A 18 0.95 7.94 -9.28
N TYR A 19 0.53 6.89 -9.99
CA TYR A 19 1.25 6.40 -11.17
C TYR A 19 1.39 7.48 -12.24
N ARG A 20 0.31 8.20 -12.55
CA ARG A 20 0.31 9.31 -13.50
C ARG A 20 1.35 10.38 -13.11
N ILE A 21 1.34 10.81 -11.84
CA ILE A 21 2.29 11.82 -11.33
C ILE A 21 3.74 11.31 -11.45
N LEU A 22 4.02 10.06 -11.10
CA LEU A 22 5.37 9.50 -11.20
C LEU A 22 5.87 9.42 -12.64
N VAL A 23 5.00 9.08 -13.59
CA VAL A 23 5.32 9.07 -15.03
C VAL A 23 5.62 10.49 -15.52
N GLU A 24 4.73 11.43 -15.25
CA GLU A 24 4.86 12.83 -15.69
C GLU A 24 6.17 13.48 -15.18
N ASN A 25 6.60 13.12 -13.97
CA ASN A 25 7.82 13.64 -13.36
C ASN A 25 9.07 12.78 -13.62
N ASN A 26 8.99 11.73 -14.44
CA ASN A 26 10.07 10.76 -14.68
C ASN A 26 10.67 10.15 -13.39
N LEU A 27 9.81 9.84 -12.40
CA LEU A 27 10.17 9.31 -11.08
C LEU A 27 9.91 7.80 -10.94
N LEU A 28 9.54 7.11 -12.03
CA LEU A 28 9.38 5.65 -12.00
C LEU A 28 10.71 4.97 -11.64
N ARG A 29 10.63 3.95 -10.78
CA ARG A 29 11.78 3.10 -10.45
C ARG A 29 12.29 2.42 -11.73
N SER A 30 13.60 2.46 -11.95
CA SER A 30 14.24 1.75 -13.08
C SER A 30 14.04 0.23 -12.96
N GLN A 31 13.77 -0.43 -14.09
CA GLN A 31 13.59 -1.88 -14.17
C GLN A 31 14.86 -2.68 -13.79
N GLN A 32 16.04 -2.07 -13.89
CA GLN A 32 17.32 -2.67 -13.52
C GLN A 32 17.62 -2.54 -12.01
N SER A 33 16.74 -1.89 -11.26
CA SER A 33 16.92 -1.72 -9.82
C SER A 33 16.73 -3.03 -9.06
N THR A 34 17.38 -3.14 -7.90
CA THR A 34 17.09 -4.24 -6.96
C THR A 34 15.60 -4.26 -6.56
N PRO A 35 15.07 -5.40 -6.10
CA PRO A 35 13.72 -5.45 -5.55
C PRO A 35 13.50 -4.39 -4.44
N PRO A 36 12.31 -3.78 -4.36
CA PRO A 36 12.01 -2.83 -3.30
C PRO A 36 11.93 -3.53 -1.94
N THR A 37 12.33 -2.82 -0.88
CA THR A 37 12.09 -3.25 0.49
C THR A 37 10.91 -2.47 1.05
N HIS A 38 9.85 -3.16 1.45
CA HIS A 38 8.69 -2.55 2.13
C HIS A 38 8.88 -2.62 3.65
N ARG A 39 8.60 -1.53 4.35
CA ARG A 39 8.57 -1.47 5.82
C ARG A 39 7.19 -1.00 6.27
N PHE A 40 6.61 -1.72 7.22
CA PHE A 40 5.31 -1.41 7.79
C PHE A 40 5.51 -0.91 9.21
N LEU A 41 4.96 0.25 9.53
CA LEU A 41 5.16 0.94 10.81
C LEU A 41 3.80 1.22 11.46
N ALA A 42 3.73 1.06 12.78
CA ALA A 42 2.53 1.37 13.54
C ALA A 42 2.88 2.16 14.81
N THR A 43 2.13 3.22 15.09
CA THR A 43 2.25 3.99 16.35
C THR A 43 1.47 3.38 17.50
N GLY A 44 0.56 2.43 17.20
CA GLY A 44 -0.17 1.64 18.17
C GLY A 44 0.45 0.25 18.37
N ASP A 45 -0.36 -0.71 18.79
CA ASP A 45 0.09 -2.10 18.92
C ASP A 45 0.44 -2.72 17.55
N ALA A 46 1.74 -2.84 17.30
CA ALA A 46 2.28 -3.39 16.07
C ALA A 46 1.88 -4.85 15.84
N LYS A 47 1.73 -5.66 16.89
CA LYS A 47 1.37 -7.08 16.75
C LYS A 47 -0.06 -7.24 16.26
N SER A 48 -0.98 -6.49 16.85
CA SER A 48 -2.38 -6.46 16.42
C SER A 48 -2.51 -5.96 14.98
N PHE A 49 -1.77 -4.92 14.61
CA PHE A 49 -1.75 -4.39 13.25
C PHE A 49 -1.18 -5.41 12.24
N GLU A 50 -0.10 -6.11 12.58
CA GLU A 50 0.51 -7.13 11.72
C GLU A 50 -0.48 -8.25 11.38
N SER A 51 -1.19 -8.78 12.40
CA SER A 51 -2.21 -9.82 12.20
C SER A 51 -3.31 -9.36 11.26
N LEU A 52 -3.78 -8.11 11.40
CA LEU A 52 -4.80 -7.54 10.53
C LEU A 52 -4.27 -7.33 9.10
N ALA A 53 -3.10 -6.72 8.97
CA ALA A 53 -2.51 -6.37 7.68
C ALA A 53 -2.21 -7.61 6.84
N ARG A 54 -1.70 -8.71 7.44
CA ARG A 54 -1.52 -10.00 6.76
C ARG A 54 -2.82 -10.57 6.20
N ARG A 55 -3.97 -10.34 6.85
CA ARG A 55 -5.27 -10.82 6.37
C ARG A 55 -5.75 -10.09 5.12
N PHE A 56 -5.38 -8.81 4.96
CA PHE A 56 -5.82 -7.99 3.82
C PHE A 56 -4.80 -7.95 2.67
N LEU A 57 -3.51 -7.90 2.99
CA LEU A 57 -2.40 -7.74 2.04
C LEU A 57 -1.63 -9.04 1.80
N GLY A 58 -1.96 -10.12 2.52
CA GLY A 58 -1.34 -11.42 2.34
C GLY A 58 0.09 -11.50 2.89
N PRO A 59 0.94 -12.37 2.30
CA PRO A 59 2.28 -12.67 2.82
C PRO A 59 3.27 -11.50 2.68
N GLU A 60 2.91 -10.45 1.93
CA GLU A 60 3.73 -9.24 1.73
C GLU A 60 4.03 -8.50 3.03
N VAL A 61 3.13 -8.59 4.02
CA VAL A 61 3.35 -8.01 5.34
C VAL A 61 4.05 -9.04 6.22
N THR A 62 5.38 -8.99 6.25
CA THR A 62 6.21 -9.93 7.01
C THR A 62 6.50 -9.48 8.43
N HIS A 63 6.52 -8.18 8.70
CA HIS A 63 6.77 -7.61 10.02
C HIS A 63 6.25 -6.17 10.09
N VAL A 64 5.74 -5.79 11.26
CA VAL A 64 5.37 -4.40 11.57
C VAL A 64 6.18 -3.91 12.76
N GLU A 65 6.85 -2.77 12.60
CA GLU A 65 7.63 -2.14 13.66
C GLU A 65 6.78 -1.13 14.42
N HIS A 66 6.92 -1.08 15.75
CA HIS A 66 6.33 0.01 16.53
C HIS A 66 7.19 1.26 16.40
N GLN A 67 6.58 2.38 16.01
CA GLN A 67 7.26 3.66 15.83
C GLN A 67 6.64 4.75 16.71
N ASN A 68 7.47 5.39 17.55
CA ASN A 68 7.10 6.60 18.26
C ASN A 68 7.30 7.81 17.33
N LEU A 69 6.26 8.66 17.21
CA LEU A 69 6.28 9.91 16.44
C LEU A 69 6.50 11.12 17.35
#